data_AF-S6BEW1-F1
#
_entry.id   AF-S6BEW1-F1
#
_cell.length_a   1.000
_cell.length_b   1.000
_cell.length_c   1.000
_cell.angle_alpha   90.00
_cell.angle_beta   90.00
_cell.angle_gamma   90.00
#
_symmetry.space_group_name_H-M   'P 1'
#
loop_
_entity.id
_entity.type
_entity.pdbx_description
1 polymer ?
#
loop_
_entity_poly.entity_id
_entity_poly.type
_entity_poly.pdbx_seq_one_letter_code
_entity_poly.pdbx_strand_id
1 'polypeptide(L)'
;MGIAACDLRQHVIRPTLLYLQRPSSIAESLLLGAAASQSALGSALDCSQGRGLYGISDERHQQLWDQHLAHDPELASQVRGLASQHAFLAAPHLELTVNLRYATAIAWMLVESSILVMPAADDLLGMAQVWRQVFRPEGSPRDFLDAWQRHVGGLSQVA
;
A
#
# COMPACT_ATOMS: atom_id res chain seq x y z
N MET A 1 16.58 -11.01 0.42
CA MET A 1 15.29 -11.72 0.27
C MET A 1 14.21 -10.82 0.86
N GLY A 2 13.12 -10.59 0.14
CA GLY A 2 11.97 -9.82 0.63
C GLY A 2 11.05 -10.69 1.50
N ILE A 3 9.90 -10.12 1.87
CA ILE A 3 8.84 -10.80 2.62
C ILE A 3 8.10 -11.75 1.66
N ALA A 4 7.77 -12.96 2.11
CA ALA A 4 6.96 -13.87 1.32
C ALA A 4 5.56 -13.26 1.07
N ALA A 5 5.04 -13.41 -0.14
CA ALA A 5 3.78 -12.78 -0.53
C ALA A 5 2.58 -13.25 0.33
N CYS A 6 2.56 -14.54 0.71
CA CYS A 6 1.56 -15.07 1.63
C CYS A 6 1.60 -14.37 2.99
N ASP A 7 2.80 -14.21 3.55
CA ASP A 7 3.01 -13.68 4.88
C ASP A 7 2.68 -12.19 4.92
N LEU A 8 3.10 -11.44 3.91
CA LEU A 8 2.77 -10.02 3.81
C LEU A 8 1.25 -9.83 3.74
N ARG A 9 0.55 -10.63 2.93
CA ARG A 9 -0.92 -10.58 2.84
C ARG A 9 -1.58 -10.95 4.16
N GLN A 10 -1.19 -12.08 4.75
CA GLN A 10 -1.87 -12.67 5.92
C GLN A 10 -1.57 -11.93 7.22
N HIS A 11 -0.34 -11.45 7.41
CA HIS A 11 0.12 -10.90 8.69
C HIS A 11 0.19 -9.38 8.72
N VAL A 12 0.19 -8.70 7.55
CA VAL A 12 0.24 -7.24 7.49
C VAL A 12 -0.98 -6.67 6.79
N ILE A 13 -1.24 -7.04 5.54
CA ILE A 13 -2.24 -6.38 4.70
C ILE A 13 -3.66 -6.64 5.23
N ARG A 14 -4.06 -7.92 5.30
CA ARG A 14 -5.39 -8.30 5.77
C ARG A 14 -5.70 -7.79 7.18
N PRO A 15 -4.84 -7.97 8.20
CA PRO A 15 -5.12 -7.44 9.54
C PRO A 15 -5.24 -5.92 9.59
N THR A 16 -4.51 -5.20 8.73
CA THR A 16 -4.60 -3.73 8.67
C THR A 16 -5.92 -3.29 8.04
N LEU A 17 -6.35 -3.90 6.94
CA LEU A 17 -7.64 -3.61 6.33
C LEU A 17 -8.81 -3.95 7.25
N LEU A 18 -8.72 -5.06 8.00
CA LEU A 18 -9.71 -5.40 9.03
C LEU A 18 -9.75 -4.35 10.15
N TYR A 19 -8.59 -3.89 10.62
CA TYR A 19 -8.51 -2.83 11.63
C TYR A 19 -9.16 -1.52 11.15
N LEU A 20 -8.96 -1.16 9.88
CA LEU A 20 -9.59 0.00 9.24
C LEU A 20 -11.07 -0.22 8.88
N GLN A 21 -11.65 -1.37 9.25
CA GLN A 21 -13.04 -1.76 8.92
C GLN A 21 -13.35 -1.80 7.42
N ARG A 22 -12.35 -2.12 6.59
CA ARG A 22 -12.44 -2.15 5.12
C ARG A 22 -11.95 -3.48 4.55
N PRO A 23 -12.54 -4.63 4.95
CA PRO A 23 -12.15 -5.92 4.40
C PRO A 23 -12.47 -5.98 2.91
N SER A 24 -11.46 -6.24 2.08
CA SER A 24 -11.64 -6.42 0.64
C SER A 24 -10.53 -7.28 0.07
N SER A 25 -10.90 -8.38 -0.59
CA SER A 25 -9.95 -9.25 -1.29
C SER A 25 -9.25 -8.51 -2.43
N ILE A 26 -9.94 -7.57 -3.06
CA ILE A 26 -9.41 -6.71 -4.13
C ILE A 26 -8.36 -5.76 -3.55
N ALA A 27 -8.63 -5.15 -2.39
CA ALA A 27 -7.68 -4.30 -1.68
C ALA A 27 -6.43 -5.08 -1.26
N GLU A 28 -6.61 -6.30 -0.73
CA GLU A 28 -5.51 -7.20 -0.38
C GLU A 28 -4.60 -7.48 -1.59
N SER A 29 -5.19 -7.86 -2.72
CA SER A 29 -4.47 -8.15 -3.96
C SER A 29 -3.79 -6.90 -4.51
N LEU A 30 -4.49 -5.77 -4.61
CA LEU A 30 -3.93 -4.52 -5.13
C LEU A 30 -2.72 -4.06 -4.31
N LEU A 31 -2.83 -4.06 -2.98
CA LEU A 31 -1.74 -3.66 -2.09
C LEU A 31 -0.56 -4.64 -2.19
N LEU A 32 -0.82 -5.94 -2.32
CA LEU A 32 0.23 -6.93 -2.51
C LEU A 32 0.98 -6.72 -3.84
N GLY A 33 0.25 -6.45 -4.92
CA GLY A 33 0.82 -6.13 -6.23
C GLY A 33 1.59 -4.80 -6.22
N ALA A 34 1.10 -3.80 -5.50
CA ALA A 34 1.79 -2.53 -5.31
C ALA A 34 3.12 -2.73 -4.57
N ALA A 35 3.13 -3.49 -3.48
CA ALA A 35 4.35 -3.83 -2.74
C ALA A 35 5.35 -4.63 -3.60
N ALA A 36 4.87 -5.56 -4.43
CA ALA A 36 5.71 -6.30 -5.38
C ALA A 36 6.35 -5.36 -6.40
N SER A 37 5.58 -4.41 -6.93
CA SER A 37 6.03 -3.49 -7.98
C SER A 37 6.99 -2.42 -7.47
N GLN A 38 6.75 -1.91 -6.26
CA GLN A 38 7.49 -0.77 -5.71
C GLN A 38 8.80 -1.17 -5.02
N SER A 39 8.80 -2.32 -4.32
CA SER A 39 9.92 -2.72 -3.45
C SER A 39 10.31 -4.19 -3.56
N ALA A 40 9.75 -4.93 -4.52
CA ALA A 40 9.91 -6.39 -4.62
C ALA A 40 9.60 -7.07 -3.27
N LEU A 41 8.43 -6.73 -2.71
CA LEU A 41 7.94 -7.19 -1.40
C LEU A 41 8.88 -6.86 -0.24
N GLY A 42 9.45 -5.65 -0.23
CA GLY A 42 10.34 -5.18 0.82
C GLY A 42 11.81 -5.58 0.66
N SER A 43 12.22 -6.13 -0.49
CA SER A 43 13.64 -6.36 -0.79
C SER A 43 14.40 -5.05 -1.04
N ALA A 44 13.72 -4.02 -1.52
CA ALA A 44 14.29 -2.71 -1.83
C ALA A 44 13.43 -1.59 -1.22
N LEU A 45 13.72 -1.24 0.04
CA LEU A 45 12.97 -0.21 0.79
C LEU A 45 13.49 1.21 0.57
N ASP A 46 14.76 1.34 0.19
CA ASP A 46 15.37 2.61 -0.23
C ASP A 46 15.36 2.68 -1.75
N CYS A 47 14.39 3.41 -2.29
CA CYS A 47 14.35 3.75 -3.70
C CYS A 47 14.22 5.26 -3.85
N SER A 48 14.77 5.81 -4.94
CA SER A 48 14.72 7.26 -5.21
C SER A 48 13.30 7.80 -5.46
N GLN A 49 12.28 6.92 -5.47
CA GLN A 49 10.90 7.23 -5.85
C GLN A 49 9.96 7.37 -4.64
N GLY A 50 10.43 7.06 -3.43
CA GLY A 50 9.65 7.21 -2.20
C GLY A 50 10.12 6.27 -1.10
N ARG A 51 9.36 6.21 -0.01
CA ARG A 51 9.74 5.47 1.19
C ARG A 51 9.07 4.11 1.27
N GLY A 52 9.87 3.11 1.64
CA GLY A 52 9.40 1.85 2.20
C GLY A 52 8.68 0.94 1.22
N LEU A 53 7.78 0.12 1.77
CA LEU A 53 7.15 -1.00 1.06
C LEU A 53 6.40 -0.58 -0.22
N TYR A 54 5.78 0.60 -0.20
CA TYR A 54 4.93 1.11 -1.27
C TYR A 54 5.56 2.27 -2.06
N GLY A 55 6.78 2.70 -1.71
CA GLY A 55 7.45 3.82 -2.38
C GLY A 55 6.63 5.11 -2.33
N ILE A 56 6.10 5.47 -1.16
CA ILE A 56 5.26 6.67 -1.00
C ILE A 56 6.17 7.87 -0.73
N SER A 57 6.00 8.96 -1.49
CA SER A 57 6.80 10.19 -1.29
C SER A 57 6.35 10.98 -0.06
N ASP A 58 7.23 11.81 0.47
CA ASP A 58 6.96 12.60 1.67
C ASP A 58 5.82 13.60 1.43
N GLU A 59 5.77 14.19 0.24
CA GLU A 59 4.74 15.13 -0.19
C GLU A 59 3.37 14.46 -0.25
N ARG A 60 3.28 13.25 -0.82
CA ARG A 60 2.01 12.53 -0.93
C ARG A 60 1.50 12.06 0.42
N HIS A 61 2.40 11.66 1.30
CA HIS A 61 2.06 11.32 2.67
C HIS A 61 1.48 12.53 3.41
N GLN A 62 2.13 13.69 3.32
CA GLN A 62 1.66 14.92 3.94
C GLN A 62 0.32 15.38 3.33
N GLN A 63 0.19 15.38 2.00
CA GLN A 63 -1.04 15.76 1.32
C GLN A 63 -2.23 14.88 1.73
N LEU A 64 -2.02 13.56 1.87
CA LEU A 64 -3.08 12.68 2.36
C LEU A 64 -3.52 13.08 3.77
N TRP A 65 -2.59 13.38 4.67
CA TRP A 65 -2.92 13.85 6.01
C TRP A 65 -3.72 15.15 5.97
N ASP A 66 -3.22 16.15 5.26
CA ASP A 66 -3.79 17.50 5.25
C ASP A 66 -5.14 17.56 4.51
N GLN A 67 -5.29 16.80 3.43
CA GLN A 67 -6.44 16.92 2.51
C GLN A 67 -7.48 15.82 2.70
N HIS A 68 -7.12 14.67 3.28
CA HIS A 68 -8.05 13.56 3.46
C HIS A 68 -8.28 13.25 4.94
N LEU A 69 -7.23 12.89 5.68
CA LEU A 69 -7.39 12.44 7.07
C LEU A 69 -7.83 13.58 7.99
N ALA A 70 -7.35 14.81 7.79
CA ALA A 70 -7.75 15.96 8.61
C ALA A 70 -9.26 16.26 8.57
N HIS A 71 -9.97 15.81 7.53
CA HIS A 71 -11.42 16.01 7.39
C HIS A 71 -12.26 14.90 8.04
N ASP A 72 -11.63 13.82 8.51
CA ASP A 72 -12.28 12.73 9.24
C ASP A 72 -11.46 12.40 10.51
N PRO A 73 -11.79 13.02 11.66
CA PRO A 73 -11.03 12.85 12.90
C PRO A 73 -10.97 11.41 13.42
N GLU A 74 -12.03 10.62 13.21
CA GLU A 74 -12.06 9.22 13.65
C GLU A 74 -11.11 8.38 12.81
N LEU A 75 -11.14 8.55 11.49
CA LEU A 75 -10.21 7.88 10.58
C LEU A 75 -8.75 8.32 10.81
N ALA A 76 -8.51 9.62 10.99
CA ALA A 76 -7.21 10.15 11.37
C ALA A 76 -6.69 9.53 12.66
N SER A 77 -7.53 9.41 13.68
CA SER A 77 -7.19 8.78 14.96
C SER A 77 -6.83 7.29 14.78
N GLN A 78 -7.62 6.54 14.02
CA GLN A 78 -7.34 5.13 13.71
C GLN A 78 -6.00 4.96 12.98
N VAL A 79 -5.75 5.73 11.92
CA VAL A 79 -4.49 5.66 11.17
C VAL A 79 -3.30 6.12 12.03
N ARG A 80 -3.47 7.19 12.81
CA ARG A 80 -2.43 7.68 13.74
C ARG A 80 -2.10 6.67 14.82
N GLY A 81 -3.09 5.90 15.28
CA GLY A 81 -2.94 4.85 16.29
C GLY A 81 -2.07 3.67 15.84
N LEU A 82 -1.87 3.50 14.52
CA LEU A 82 -0.94 2.51 13.98
C LEU A 82 0.52 2.98 14.00
N ALA A 83 0.76 4.30 13.97
CA ALA A 83 2.11 4.87 14.02
C ALA A 83 2.66 4.89 15.45
N SER A 84 3.98 4.97 15.58
CA SER A 84 4.61 5.15 16.89
C SER A 84 4.14 6.45 17.55
N GLN A 85 4.10 6.46 18.88
CA GLN A 85 3.64 7.65 19.61
C GLN A 85 4.67 8.79 19.52
N HIS A 86 5.93 8.50 19.87
CA HIS A 86 6.98 9.52 19.95
C HIS A 86 7.69 9.76 18.60
N ALA A 87 8.14 8.70 17.91
CA ALA A 87 8.96 8.88 16.72
C ALA A 87 8.18 9.50 15.55
N PHE A 88 6.86 9.25 15.45
CA PHE A 88 6.01 9.90 14.45
C PHE A 88 6.03 11.44 14.56
N LEU A 89 6.08 12.01 15.78
CA LEU A 89 6.06 13.48 15.95
C LEU A 89 7.37 14.13 15.49
N ALA A 90 8.49 13.39 15.57
CA ALA A 90 9.79 13.88 15.16
C ALA A 90 10.10 13.59 13.67
N ALA A 91 9.66 12.44 13.17
CA ALA A 91 9.96 11.95 11.82
C ALA A 91 8.77 11.14 11.26
N PRO A 92 7.64 11.78 10.92
CA PRO A 92 6.41 11.07 10.54
C PRO A 92 6.59 10.21 9.28
N HIS A 93 7.38 10.67 8.32
CA HIS A 93 7.62 9.95 7.06
C HIS A 93 8.45 8.67 7.25
N LEU A 94 9.23 8.55 8.32
CA LEU A 94 10.04 7.35 8.58
C LEU A 94 9.15 6.11 8.78
N GLU A 95 7.92 6.30 9.25
CA GLU A 95 6.95 5.24 9.51
C GLU A 95 6.54 4.51 8.24
N LEU A 96 6.60 5.17 7.08
CA LEU A 96 6.37 4.55 5.77
C LEU A 96 7.41 3.45 5.48
N THR A 97 8.61 3.58 6.03
CA THR A 97 9.71 2.61 5.88
C THR A 97 9.69 1.55 6.98
N VAL A 98 9.54 1.96 8.24
CA VAL A 98 9.79 1.08 9.39
C VAL A 98 8.54 0.37 9.93
N ASN A 99 7.34 0.86 9.58
CA ASN A 99 6.09 0.36 10.13
C ASN A 99 5.16 -0.11 9.01
N LEU A 100 5.21 -1.42 8.72
CA LEU A 100 4.49 -2.01 7.59
C LEU A 100 2.97 -1.83 7.70
N ARG A 101 2.40 -1.89 8.91
CA ARG A 101 0.95 -1.68 9.11
C ARG A 101 0.56 -0.23 8.82
N TYR A 102 1.34 0.72 9.33
CA TYR A 102 1.13 2.13 9.03
C TYR A 102 1.27 2.43 7.53
N ALA A 103 2.36 1.96 6.91
CA ALA A 103 2.59 2.11 5.48
C ALA A 103 1.45 1.52 4.64
N THR A 104 0.92 0.35 5.04
CA THR A 104 -0.24 -0.28 4.41
C THR A 104 -1.50 0.56 4.55
N ALA A 105 -1.76 1.12 5.74
CA ALA A 105 -2.89 1.99 5.96
C ALA A 105 -2.84 3.24 5.07
N ILE A 106 -1.70 3.94 5.04
CA ILE A 106 -1.50 5.10 4.17
C ILE A 106 -1.64 4.73 2.69
N ALA A 107 -1.06 3.61 2.26
CA ALA A 107 -1.21 3.12 0.89
C ALA A 107 -2.68 2.89 0.51
N TRP A 108 -3.46 2.26 1.41
CA TRP A 108 -4.89 2.06 1.17
C TRP A 108 -5.68 3.37 1.13
N MET A 109 -5.40 4.31 2.05
CA MET A 109 -6.04 5.62 2.06
C MET A 109 -5.72 6.44 0.79
N LEU A 110 -4.52 6.32 0.23
CA LEU A 110 -4.19 6.92 -1.08
C LEU A 110 -5.03 6.32 -2.22
N VAL A 111 -5.25 5.00 -2.20
CA VAL A 111 -6.11 4.34 -3.21
C VAL A 111 -7.57 4.79 -3.04
N GLU A 112 -8.10 4.71 -1.83
CA GLU A 112 -9.50 5.05 -1.52
C GLU A 112 -9.82 6.52 -1.83
N SER A 113 -8.89 7.44 -1.55
CA SER A 113 -9.06 8.87 -1.88
C SER A 113 -8.91 9.20 -3.36
N SER A 114 -8.25 8.34 -4.14
CA SER A 114 -7.96 8.61 -5.57
C SER A 114 -8.91 7.87 -6.54
N ILE A 115 -9.50 6.77 -6.10
CA ILE A 115 -10.25 5.85 -6.96
C ILE A 115 -11.73 5.82 -6.55
N LEU A 116 -12.61 6.21 -7.48
CA LEU A 116 -14.06 6.18 -7.24
C LEU A 116 -14.67 4.77 -7.30
N VAL A 117 -14.14 3.90 -8.17
CA VAL A 117 -14.67 2.55 -8.40
C VAL A 117 -13.52 1.56 -8.47
N MET A 118 -13.54 0.59 -7.56
CA MET A 118 -12.56 -0.49 -7.57
C MET A 118 -12.83 -1.46 -8.73
N PRO A 119 -11.78 -1.97 -9.39
CA PRO A 119 -11.92 -2.97 -10.45
C PRO A 119 -12.46 -4.29 -9.87
N ALA A 120 -12.91 -5.20 -10.75
CA ALA A 120 -13.31 -6.54 -10.36
C ALA A 120 -12.11 -7.35 -9.79
N ALA A 121 -12.40 -8.37 -8.99
CA ALA A 121 -11.36 -9.13 -8.28
C ALA A 121 -10.42 -9.94 -9.19
N ASP A 122 -10.87 -10.27 -10.39
CA ASP A 122 -10.13 -10.96 -11.45
C ASP A 122 -9.53 -10.01 -12.48
N ASP A 123 -9.78 -8.70 -12.38
CA ASP A 123 -9.28 -7.70 -13.32
C ASP A 123 -7.90 -7.17 -12.90
N LEU A 124 -6.87 -7.99 -13.16
CA LEU A 124 -5.47 -7.61 -12.94
C LEU A 124 -5.05 -6.37 -13.74
N LEU A 125 -5.64 -6.15 -14.91
CA LEU A 125 -5.33 -4.98 -15.73
C LEU A 125 -5.91 -3.71 -15.07
N GLY A 126 -7.14 -3.78 -14.57
CA GLY A 126 -7.76 -2.72 -13.78
C GLY A 126 -6.95 -2.40 -12.52
N MET A 127 -6.46 -3.43 -11.81
CA MET A 127 -5.55 -3.23 -10.67
C MET A 127 -4.25 -2.53 -11.09
N ALA A 128 -3.68 -2.89 -12.24
CA ALA A 128 -2.48 -2.23 -12.76
C ALA A 128 -2.72 -0.75 -13.11
N GLN A 129 -3.92 -0.41 -13.61
CA GLN A 129 -4.30 0.99 -13.85
C GLN A 129 -4.42 1.79 -12.55
N VAL A 130 -5.07 1.21 -11.54
CA VAL A 130 -5.15 1.81 -10.20
C VAL A 130 -3.76 2.01 -9.62
N TRP A 131 -2.90 0.99 -9.69
CA TRP A 131 -1.53 1.10 -9.21
C TRP A 131 -0.76 2.21 -9.93
N ARG A 132 -0.88 2.33 -11.26
CA ARG A 132 -0.21 3.39 -12.01
C ARG A 132 -0.71 4.76 -11.58
N GLN A 133 -2.03 4.95 -11.52
CA GLN A 133 -2.62 6.22 -11.13
C GLN A 133 -2.19 6.63 -9.72
N VAL A 134 -2.17 5.68 -8.79
CA VAL A 134 -1.92 5.97 -7.38
C VAL A 134 -0.44 5.97 -7.08
N PHE A 135 0.34 4.95 -7.38
CA PHE A 135 1.71 4.82 -6.88
C PHE A 135 2.78 5.24 -7.88
N ARG A 136 2.51 5.14 -9.19
CA ARG A 136 3.53 5.39 -10.21
C ARG A 136 2.94 5.96 -11.51
N PRO A 137 2.53 7.24 -11.54
CA PRO A 137 1.85 7.83 -12.71
C PRO A 137 2.65 7.73 -14.02
N GLU A 138 3.97 7.85 -13.91
CA GLU A 138 4.93 7.74 -15.03
C GLU A 138 5.23 6.29 -15.44
N GLY A 139 4.76 5.31 -14.66
CA GLY A 139 5.04 3.88 -14.85
C GLY A 139 4.16 3.23 -15.92
N SER A 140 4.57 2.06 -16.39
CA SER A 140 3.74 1.26 -17.29
C SER A 140 2.88 0.28 -16.50
N PRO A 141 1.59 0.08 -16.83
CA PRO A 141 0.79 -1.00 -16.21
C PRO A 141 1.42 -2.39 -16.37
N ARG A 142 2.29 -2.57 -17.38
CA ARG A 142 3.06 -3.81 -17.56
C ARG A 142 4.03 -4.08 -16.42
N ASP A 143 4.63 -3.04 -15.84
CA ASP A 143 5.56 -3.19 -14.72
C ASP A 143 4.89 -3.89 -13.54
N PHE A 144 3.62 -3.55 -13.29
CA PHE A 144 2.79 -4.18 -12.27
C PHE A 144 2.51 -5.65 -12.60
N LEU A 145 2.11 -5.95 -13.84
CA LEU A 145 1.82 -7.32 -14.25
C LEU A 145 3.06 -8.22 -14.17
N ASP A 146 4.22 -7.71 -14.58
CA ASP A 146 5.46 -8.47 -14.52
C ASP A 146 5.90 -8.69 -13.06
N ALA A 147 5.77 -7.68 -12.20
CA ALA A 147 6.04 -7.82 -10.77
C ALA A 147 5.08 -8.80 -10.09
N TRP A 148 3.80 -8.76 -10.46
CA TRP A 148 2.77 -9.70 -10.01
C TRP A 148 3.16 -11.13 -10.38
N GLN A 149 3.51 -11.39 -11.64
CA GLN A 149 3.90 -12.73 -12.09
C GLN A 149 5.16 -13.22 -11.36
N ARG A 150 6.14 -12.35 -11.14
CA ARG A 150 7.41 -12.70 -10.48
C ARG A 150 7.28 -12.98 -8.99
N HIS A 151 6.43 -12.25 -8.28
CA HIS A 151 6.40 -12.25 -6.81
C HIS A 151 5.11 -12.85 -6.22
N VAL A 152 4.00 -12.82 -6.95
CA VAL A 152 2.66 -13.18 -6.46
C VAL A 152 2.09 -14.40 -7.19
N GLY A 153 2.46 -14.64 -8.45
CA GLY A 153 1.87 -15.67 -9.32
C GLY A 153 1.78 -17.10 -8.75
N GLY A 154 2.64 -17.46 -7.77
CA GLY A 154 2.56 -18.74 -7.07
C GLY A 154 1.37 -18.88 -6.10
N LEU A 155 0.76 -17.76 -5.65
CA LEU A 155 -0.38 -17.78 -4.72
C LEU A 155 -1.71 -18.11 -5.41
N SER A 156 -1.83 -17.87 -6.72
CA SER A 156 -3.04 -18.16 -7.49
C SER A 156 -3.27 -19.66 -7.75
N GLN A 157 -2.29 -20.53 -7.46
CA GLN A 157 -2.42 -21.98 -7.60
C GLN A 157 -2.85 -22.72 -6.32
N VAL A 158 -3.04 -22.01 -5.20
CA VAL A 158 -3.34 -22.62 -3.88
C VAL A 158 -4.67 -22.12 -3.32
N ALA A 159 -5.68 -21.94 -4.17
CA ALA A 159 -7.06 -21.70 -3.76
C ALA A 159 -7.92 -22.92 -4.07
#